data_AF-C3LMC6-F1
#
_entry.id   AF-C3LMC6-F1
#
_cell.length_a   1.000
_cell.length_b   1.000
_cell.length_c   1.000
_cell.angle_alpha   90.00
_cell.angle_beta   90.00
_cell.angle_gamma   90.00
#
_symmetry.space_group_name_H-M   'P 1'
#
loop_
_entity.id
_entity.type
_entity.pdbx_description
1 polymer ?
#
loop_
_entity_poly.entity_id
_entity_poly.type
_entity_poly.pdbx_seq_one_letter_code
_entity_poly.pdbx_strand_id
1 'polypeptide(L)'
;MMHKRITITLVWLIIVFIAMFGVYRFEKPKKFKLPLLRGEVVGAAPDFSAIHDIAERKEAFFNYLKPGVRYENSRILQERTLLKRIKKDFADGQLSSHNLAQAQHLATAYSVALTENNVDNAWLQEMFHRVDVVPEALVLTQAANESAWGTSRFAKEANNYFGQWCYSAGCGLVPLARAEGAFHEVAKFDSVQDSIQSYFMNVNRNPAYRELREIRFQLRQQKINPNSDESAKAMSNGLLKYSERGEAYVRDLQAMMLANQEYWNDN
;
A
#
# COMPACT_ATOMS: atom_id res chain seq x y z
N MET A 1 -23.95 5.46 77.34
CA MET A 1 -24.43 4.60 76.23
C MET A 1 -24.01 5.24 74.90
N MET A 2 -22.73 5.14 74.54
CA MET A 2 -22.18 5.73 73.31
C MET A 2 -20.90 4.97 72.97
N HIS A 3 -20.95 4.18 71.89
CA HIS A 3 -19.84 3.75 71.03
C HIS A 3 -20.28 2.50 70.29
N LYS A 4 -20.70 2.66 69.03
CA LYS A 4 -20.72 1.59 68.00
C LYS A 4 -21.08 2.06 66.58
N ARG A 5 -21.38 3.35 66.36
CA ARG A 5 -21.77 3.85 65.02
C ARG A 5 -20.64 4.41 64.14
N ILE A 6 -19.46 4.70 64.71
CA ILE A 6 -18.37 5.41 63.99
C ILE A 6 -17.46 4.46 63.17
N THR A 7 -17.36 3.18 63.55
CA THR A 7 -16.51 2.21 62.83
C THR A 7 -17.13 1.70 61.54
N ILE A 8 -18.47 1.65 61.44
CA ILE A 8 -19.14 1.09 60.26
C ILE A 8 -19.07 2.07 59.07
N THR A 9 -19.24 3.37 59.30
CA THR A 9 -19.19 4.38 58.23
C THR A 9 -17.80 4.55 57.62
N LEU A 10 -16.73 4.43 58.41
CA LEU A 10 -15.36 4.52 57.90
C LEU A 10 -15.01 3.32 57.00
N VAL A 11 -15.48 2.11 57.36
CA VAL A 11 -15.28 0.90 56.57
C VAL A 11 -16.02 0.97 55.24
N TRP A 12 -17.25 1.49 55.22
CA TRP A 12 -17.99 1.71 53.98
C TRP A 12 -17.33 2.76 53.07
N LEU A 13 -16.77 3.84 53.62
CA LEU A 13 -16.02 4.83 52.83
C LEU A 13 -14.75 4.24 52.21
N ILE A 14 -14.01 3.41 52.93
CA ILE A 14 -12.82 2.74 52.39
C ILE A 14 -13.20 1.72 51.30
N ILE A 15 -14.30 0.97 51.48
CA ILE A 15 -14.80 0.03 50.47
C ILE A 15 -15.27 0.78 49.21
N VAL A 16 -15.97 1.91 49.37
CA VAL A 16 -16.38 2.77 48.23
C VAL A 16 -15.17 3.43 47.57
N PHE A 17 -14.14 3.80 48.31
CA PHE A 17 -12.91 4.36 47.75
C PHE A 17 -12.10 3.30 46.99
N ILE A 18 -11.97 2.08 47.52
CA ILE A 18 -11.36 0.93 46.83
C ILE A 18 -12.21 0.49 45.64
N ALA A 19 -13.53 0.61 45.69
CA ALA A 19 -14.41 0.37 44.54
C ALA A 19 -14.28 1.47 43.48
N MET A 20 -14.21 2.76 43.86
CA MET A 20 -13.95 3.85 42.92
C MET A 20 -12.56 3.77 42.29
N PHE A 21 -11.53 3.41 43.05
CA PHE A 21 -10.17 3.22 42.54
C PHE A 21 -9.98 1.89 41.80
N GLY A 22 -10.68 0.83 42.22
CA GLY A 22 -10.64 -0.51 41.63
C GLY A 22 -11.47 -0.63 40.34
N VAL A 23 -12.44 0.27 40.14
CA VAL A 23 -13.14 0.45 38.86
C VAL A 23 -12.32 1.30 37.88
N TYR A 24 -11.25 1.97 38.34
CA TYR A 24 -10.12 2.36 37.49
C TYR A 24 -9.33 1.10 37.10
N ARG A 25 -10.00 0.18 36.39
CA ARG A 25 -9.36 -0.87 35.62
C ARG A 25 -8.45 -0.15 34.65
N PHE A 26 -7.16 -0.13 34.97
CA PHE A 26 -6.10 -0.03 33.96
C PHE A 26 -6.35 -1.19 32.98
N GLU A 27 -7.17 -0.96 31.96
CA GLU A 27 -7.25 -1.86 30.82
C GLU A 27 -5.83 -1.94 30.28
N LYS A 28 -5.17 -3.08 30.50
CA LYS A 28 -3.85 -3.31 29.92
C LYS A 28 -4.00 -3.03 28.42
N PRO A 29 -3.20 -2.13 27.83
CA PRO A 29 -3.36 -1.76 26.44
C PRO A 29 -3.36 -3.02 25.59
N LYS A 30 -4.43 -3.23 24.81
CA LYS A 30 -4.53 -4.39 23.92
C LYS A 30 -3.28 -4.40 23.05
N LYS A 31 -2.44 -5.44 23.18
CA LYS A 31 -1.26 -5.62 22.32
C LYS A 31 -1.72 -5.69 20.88
N PHE A 32 -1.44 -4.63 20.13
CA PHE A 32 -1.87 -4.50 18.75
C PHE A 32 -0.90 -5.28 17.86
N LYS A 33 -1.31 -6.46 17.40
CA LYS A 33 -0.50 -7.32 16.54
C LYS A 33 -0.52 -6.79 15.10
N LEU A 34 0.66 -6.57 14.53
CA LEU A 34 0.78 -6.30 13.10
C LEU A 34 0.50 -7.59 12.30
N PRO A 35 -0.11 -7.50 11.11
CA PRO A 35 -0.19 -8.62 10.19
C PRO A 35 1.20 -9.18 9.87
N LEU A 36 1.32 -10.49 9.71
CA LEU A 36 2.55 -11.11 9.24
C LEU A 36 2.89 -10.60 7.84
N LEU A 37 4.18 -10.35 7.58
CA LEU A 37 4.66 -10.12 6.23
C LEU A 37 4.45 -11.42 5.42
N ARG A 38 3.88 -11.29 4.22
CA ARG A 38 3.74 -12.38 3.26
C ARG A 38 4.50 -12.00 1.99
N GLY A 39 4.98 -12.99 1.26
CA GLY A 39 5.86 -12.75 0.11
C GLY A 39 7.29 -12.43 0.55
N GLU A 40 8.14 -12.19 -0.43
CA GLU A 40 9.59 -12.05 -0.26
C GLU A 40 10.10 -10.97 -1.19
N VAL A 41 11.16 -10.29 -0.76
CA VAL A 41 11.87 -9.32 -1.58
C VAL A 41 12.49 -10.04 -2.77
N VAL A 42 12.26 -9.54 -3.98
CA VAL A 42 12.80 -10.15 -5.20
C VAL A 42 14.18 -9.56 -5.53
N GLY A 43 15.12 -10.46 -5.82
CA GLY A 43 16.49 -10.13 -6.23
C GLY A 43 16.63 -9.91 -7.74
N ALA A 44 17.73 -10.38 -8.32
CA ALA A 44 17.95 -10.30 -9.77
C ALA A 44 16.91 -11.10 -10.56
N ALA A 45 16.47 -10.56 -11.69
CA ALA A 45 15.51 -11.21 -12.58
C ALA A 45 16.17 -12.31 -13.42
N PRO A 46 15.44 -13.39 -13.75
CA PRO A 46 15.88 -14.32 -14.78
C PRO A 46 15.89 -13.64 -16.17
N ASP A 47 16.64 -14.19 -17.11
CA ASP A 47 16.59 -13.73 -18.50
C ASP A 47 15.32 -14.24 -19.19
N PHE A 48 14.24 -13.46 -19.08
CA PHE A 48 12.97 -13.76 -19.74
C PHE A 48 13.09 -13.82 -21.27
N SER A 49 14.13 -13.22 -21.87
CA SER A 49 14.32 -13.25 -23.33
C SER A 49 14.90 -14.58 -23.82
N ALA A 50 15.50 -15.36 -22.93
CA ALA A 50 15.94 -16.73 -23.20
C ALA A 50 14.78 -17.76 -23.20
N ILE A 51 13.60 -17.38 -22.70
CA ILE A 51 12.40 -18.23 -22.67
C ILE A 51 11.56 -17.95 -23.92
N HIS A 52 11.63 -18.86 -24.89
CA HIS A 52 10.99 -18.70 -26.20
C HIS A 52 9.51 -19.07 -26.20
N ASP A 53 9.11 -20.08 -25.40
CA ASP A 53 7.71 -20.42 -25.26
C ASP A 53 6.96 -19.32 -24.49
N ILE A 54 5.84 -18.88 -25.06
CA ILE A 54 5.09 -17.74 -24.51
C ILE A 54 4.44 -18.10 -23.18
N ALA A 55 3.89 -19.32 -23.04
CA ALA A 55 3.22 -19.73 -21.82
C ALA A 55 4.25 -19.90 -20.68
N GLU A 56 5.36 -20.57 -20.96
CA GLU A 56 6.47 -20.75 -20.00
C GLU A 56 7.04 -19.38 -19.54
N ARG A 57 7.19 -18.43 -20.47
CA ARG A 57 7.68 -17.09 -20.12
C ARG A 57 6.69 -16.34 -19.22
N LYS A 58 5.39 -16.42 -19.50
CA LYS A 58 4.36 -15.79 -18.67
C LYS A 58 4.35 -16.38 -17.26
N GLU A 59 4.42 -17.70 -17.16
CA GLU A 59 4.48 -18.40 -15.88
C GLU A 59 5.73 -17.99 -15.08
N ALA A 60 6.90 -18.05 -15.71
CA ALA A 60 8.16 -17.61 -15.10
C ALA A 60 8.09 -16.15 -14.65
N PHE A 61 7.51 -15.27 -15.46
CA PHE A 61 7.34 -13.85 -15.15
C PHE A 61 6.47 -13.65 -13.91
N PHE A 62 5.30 -14.27 -13.85
CA PHE A 62 4.41 -14.13 -12.71
C PHE A 62 4.98 -14.78 -11.45
N ASN A 63 5.57 -15.97 -11.55
CA ASN A 63 6.21 -16.64 -10.41
C ASN A 63 7.36 -15.81 -9.83
N TYR A 64 8.11 -15.12 -10.67
CA TYR A 64 9.18 -14.24 -10.23
C TYR A 64 8.67 -12.97 -9.52
N LEU A 65 7.69 -12.23 -10.07
CA LEU A 65 7.25 -10.97 -9.48
C LEU A 65 6.28 -11.12 -8.29
N LYS A 66 5.45 -12.17 -8.29
CA LYS A 66 4.36 -12.34 -7.31
C LYS A 66 4.83 -12.27 -5.84
N PRO A 67 5.95 -12.88 -5.42
CA PRO A 67 6.46 -12.72 -4.06
C PRO A 67 6.73 -11.27 -3.66
N GLY A 68 7.33 -10.47 -4.54
CA GLY A 68 7.64 -9.05 -4.28
C GLY A 68 6.40 -8.17 -4.21
N VAL A 69 5.41 -8.45 -5.06
CA VAL A 69 4.08 -7.78 -5.01
C VAL A 69 3.35 -8.11 -3.70
N ARG A 70 3.37 -9.37 -3.27
CA ARG A 70 2.79 -9.81 -1.99
C ARG A 70 3.48 -9.15 -0.80
N TYR A 71 4.81 -9.01 -0.88
CA TYR A 71 5.60 -8.31 0.12
C TYR A 71 5.15 -6.86 0.29
N GLU A 72 5.05 -6.10 -0.81
CA GLU A 72 4.63 -4.69 -0.74
C GLU A 72 3.19 -4.54 -0.23
N ASN A 73 2.26 -5.39 -0.69
CA ASN A 73 0.91 -5.40 -0.16
C ASN A 73 0.90 -5.69 1.36
N SER A 74 1.71 -6.63 1.83
CA SER A 74 1.82 -6.96 3.25
C SER A 74 2.41 -5.82 4.07
N ARG A 75 3.45 -5.14 3.56
CA ARG A 75 4.03 -3.93 4.17
C ARG A 75 2.96 -2.84 4.32
N ILE A 76 2.21 -2.57 3.26
CA ILE A 76 1.13 -1.57 3.29
C ILE A 76 0.00 -1.96 4.25
N LEU A 77 -0.33 -3.25 4.38
CA LEU A 77 -1.29 -3.72 5.38
C LEU A 77 -0.81 -3.46 6.80
N GLN A 78 0.49 -3.60 7.09
CA GLN A 78 1.05 -3.22 8.39
C GLN A 78 0.91 -1.72 8.62
N GLU A 79 1.26 -0.89 7.63
CA GLU A 79 1.11 0.57 7.70
C GLU A 79 -0.35 0.98 7.92
N ARG A 80 -1.30 0.35 7.22
CA ARG A 80 -2.74 0.58 7.42
C ARG A 80 -3.20 0.16 8.82
N THR A 81 -2.58 -0.88 9.38
CA THR A 81 -2.85 -1.34 10.74
C THR A 81 -2.32 -0.31 11.74
N LEU A 82 -1.11 0.23 11.55
CA LEU A 82 -0.60 1.37 12.33
C LEU A 82 -1.51 2.60 12.22
N LEU A 83 -1.99 2.93 11.03
CA LEU A 83 -2.91 4.06 10.81
C LEU A 83 -4.23 3.90 11.58
N LYS A 84 -4.79 2.69 11.65
CA LYS A 84 -5.97 2.38 12.48
C LYS A 84 -5.70 2.59 13.96
N ARG A 85 -4.50 2.25 14.44
CA ARG A 85 -4.08 2.51 15.83
C ARG A 85 -4.00 4.01 16.10
N ILE A 86 -3.33 4.77 15.21
CA ILE A 86 -3.24 6.23 15.31
C ILE A 86 -4.64 6.85 15.34
N LYS A 87 -5.55 6.43 14.46
CA LYS A 87 -6.95 6.90 14.45
C LYS A 87 -7.64 6.65 15.79
N LYS A 88 -7.46 5.47 16.39
CA LYS A 88 -8.08 5.12 17.67
C LYS A 88 -7.54 6.02 18.79
N ASP A 89 -6.23 6.11 18.92
CA ASP A 89 -5.61 6.93 19.98
C ASP A 89 -5.97 8.41 19.84
N PHE A 90 -6.05 8.93 18.61
CA PHE A 90 -6.55 10.27 18.32
C PHE A 90 -7.99 10.46 18.78
N ALA A 91 -8.90 9.54 18.43
CA ALA A 91 -10.31 9.60 18.81
C ALA A 91 -10.52 9.52 20.34
N ASP A 92 -9.65 8.79 21.04
CA ASP A 92 -9.67 8.65 22.49
C ASP A 92 -8.99 9.84 23.22
N GLY A 93 -8.40 10.80 22.48
CA GLY A 93 -7.64 11.92 23.06
C GLY A 93 -6.32 11.50 23.72
N GLN A 94 -5.78 10.34 23.33
CA GLN A 94 -4.64 9.67 23.96
C GLN A 94 -3.49 9.41 22.96
N LEU A 95 -3.32 10.26 21.96
CA LEU A 95 -2.25 10.10 20.96
C LEU A 95 -0.87 10.15 21.61
N SER A 96 -0.21 8.99 21.69
CA SER A 96 1.14 8.89 22.24
C SER A 96 2.19 9.51 21.31
N SER A 97 3.30 9.98 21.88
CA SER A 97 4.46 10.49 21.11
C SER A 97 5.01 9.47 20.12
N HIS A 98 5.00 8.19 20.48
CA HIS A 98 5.35 7.10 19.58
C HIS A 98 4.42 7.06 18.35
N ASN A 99 3.11 7.09 18.55
CA ASN A 99 2.17 7.06 17.44
C ASN A 99 2.15 8.36 16.63
N LEU A 100 2.48 9.49 17.24
CA LEU A 100 2.73 10.73 16.51
C LEU A 100 3.97 10.64 15.60
N ALA A 101 5.07 10.05 16.08
CA ALA A 101 6.25 9.80 15.25
C ALA A 101 5.94 8.83 14.09
N GLN A 102 5.14 7.79 14.34
CA GLN A 102 4.64 6.90 13.29
C GLN A 102 3.75 7.64 12.29
N ALA A 103 2.89 8.56 12.75
CA ALA A 103 2.09 9.41 11.88
C ALA A 103 2.97 10.30 11.00
N GLN A 104 4.03 10.91 11.55
CA GLN A 104 4.99 11.71 10.79
C GLN A 104 5.73 10.89 9.73
N HIS A 105 6.12 9.66 10.07
CA HIS A 105 6.73 8.75 9.10
C HIS A 105 5.77 8.42 7.95
N LEU A 106 4.52 8.06 8.27
CA LEU A 106 3.49 7.78 7.26
C LEU A 106 3.12 9.01 6.43
N ALA A 107 3.05 10.19 7.05
CA ALA A 107 2.80 11.47 6.39
C ALA A 107 3.87 11.78 5.34
N THR A 108 5.14 11.60 5.73
CA THR A 108 6.29 11.81 4.85
C THR A 108 6.30 10.79 3.73
N ALA A 109 6.17 9.50 4.08
CA ALA A 109 6.07 8.42 3.12
C ALA A 109 4.96 8.77 2.13
N TYR A 110 3.71 8.87 2.54
CA TYR A 110 2.58 9.03 1.62
C TYR A 110 2.37 10.44 1.06
N SER A 111 3.27 11.39 1.34
CA SER A 111 3.20 12.79 0.90
C SER A 111 1.88 13.47 1.29
N VAL A 112 1.50 13.33 2.56
CA VAL A 112 0.35 13.98 3.19
C VAL A 112 0.84 14.66 4.47
N ALA A 113 1.10 15.96 4.39
CA ALA A 113 1.66 16.71 5.52
C ALA A 113 0.70 16.73 6.73
N LEU A 114 1.26 16.66 7.94
CA LEU A 114 0.52 16.96 9.17
C LEU A 114 0.44 18.48 9.34
N THR A 115 -0.72 18.98 9.72
CA THR A 115 -0.91 20.40 10.05
C THR A 115 -0.37 20.65 11.45
N GLU A 116 0.54 21.61 11.61
CA GLU A 116 1.16 21.94 12.92
C GLU A 116 1.79 20.73 13.63
N ASN A 117 2.27 19.74 12.86
CA ASN A 117 2.77 18.45 13.35
C ASN A 117 1.74 17.66 14.19
N ASN A 118 0.45 17.86 13.94
CA ASN A 118 -0.65 17.19 14.64
C ASN A 118 -1.48 16.32 13.69
N VAL A 119 -2.00 15.22 14.23
CA VAL A 119 -3.00 14.38 13.56
C VAL A 119 -4.37 15.04 13.70
N ASP A 120 -5.10 15.13 12.59
CA ASP A 120 -6.49 15.58 12.57
C ASP A 120 -7.36 14.66 11.70
N ASN A 121 -8.67 14.92 11.68
CA ASN A 121 -9.62 14.13 10.89
C ASN A 121 -9.38 14.20 9.38
N ALA A 122 -8.90 15.34 8.86
CA ALA A 122 -8.67 15.54 7.44
C ALA A 122 -7.44 14.72 6.98
N TRP A 123 -6.36 14.76 7.75
CA TRP A 123 -5.18 13.94 7.54
C TRP A 123 -5.53 12.45 7.62
N LEU A 124 -6.27 12.03 8.65
CA LEU A 124 -6.71 10.64 8.77
C LEU A 124 -7.52 10.20 7.55
N GLN A 125 -8.48 11.01 7.11
CA GLN A 125 -9.29 10.71 5.93
C GLN A 125 -8.45 10.53 4.68
N GLU A 126 -7.57 11.48 4.36
CA GLU A 126 -6.68 11.39 3.19
C GLU A 126 -5.75 10.17 3.29
N MET A 127 -5.18 9.91 4.47
CA MET A 127 -4.31 8.76 4.68
C MET A 127 -5.02 7.42 4.48
N PHE A 128 -6.30 7.29 4.85
CA PHE A 128 -7.06 6.06 4.58
C PHE A 128 -7.34 5.82 3.09
N HIS A 129 -7.31 6.85 2.24
CA HIS A 129 -7.36 6.70 0.78
C HIS A 129 -6.00 6.28 0.20
N ARG A 130 -4.89 6.76 0.78
CA ARG A 130 -3.52 6.49 0.31
C ARG A 130 -2.94 5.16 0.77
N VAL A 131 -3.07 4.84 2.05
CA VAL A 131 -2.40 3.68 2.68
C VAL A 131 -3.21 2.42 2.44
N ASP A 132 -3.08 1.84 1.25
CA ASP A 132 -3.81 0.63 0.92
C ASP A 132 -3.18 -0.26 -0.15
N VAL A 133 -3.57 -1.53 -0.10
CA VAL A 133 -3.14 -2.57 -1.04
C VAL A 133 -3.60 -2.29 -2.47
N VAL A 134 -2.93 -2.90 -3.44
CA VAL A 134 -3.32 -2.91 -4.85
C VAL A 134 -3.49 -4.39 -5.28
N PRO A 135 -4.60 -4.75 -5.94
CA PRO A 135 -4.87 -6.13 -6.36
C PRO A 135 -3.70 -6.73 -7.15
N GLU A 136 -3.29 -7.97 -6.81
CA GLU A 136 -2.14 -8.64 -7.44
C GLU A 136 -2.29 -8.73 -8.96
N ALA A 137 -3.50 -9.11 -9.44
CA ALA A 137 -3.80 -9.19 -10.86
C ALA A 137 -3.56 -7.87 -11.60
N LEU A 138 -3.91 -6.73 -10.98
CA LEU A 138 -3.70 -5.41 -11.57
C LEU A 138 -2.21 -5.07 -11.67
N VAL A 139 -1.46 -5.25 -10.58
CA VAL A 139 -0.03 -4.95 -10.52
C VAL A 139 0.75 -5.81 -11.52
N LEU A 140 0.52 -7.12 -11.51
CA LEU A 140 1.21 -8.07 -12.37
C LEU A 140 0.87 -7.86 -13.86
N THR A 141 -0.38 -7.49 -14.17
CA THR A 141 -0.76 -7.16 -15.55
C THR A 141 -0.10 -5.88 -16.05
N GLN A 142 -0.05 -4.83 -15.21
CA GLN A 142 0.71 -3.63 -15.56
C GLN A 142 2.19 -3.95 -15.76
N ALA A 143 2.80 -4.72 -14.85
CA ALA A 143 4.19 -5.12 -15.00
C ALA A 143 4.42 -5.87 -16.33
N ALA A 144 3.55 -6.81 -16.68
CA ALA A 144 3.66 -7.56 -17.93
C ALA A 144 3.53 -6.65 -19.17
N ASN A 145 2.57 -5.73 -19.15
CA ASN A 145 2.35 -4.78 -20.24
C ASN A 145 3.55 -3.83 -20.43
N GLU A 146 4.00 -3.19 -19.35
CA GLU A 146 5.05 -2.17 -19.40
C GLU A 146 6.45 -2.75 -19.66
N SER A 147 6.70 -3.98 -19.22
CA SER A 147 8.00 -4.65 -19.38
C SER A 147 8.08 -5.58 -20.58
N ALA A 148 7.01 -5.71 -21.37
CA ALA A 148 6.87 -6.75 -22.39
C ALA A 148 7.23 -8.14 -21.83
N TRP A 149 6.59 -8.53 -20.73
CA TRP A 149 6.86 -9.79 -20.02
C TRP A 149 8.33 -9.92 -19.57
N GLY A 150 8.93 -8.81 -19.12
CA GLY A 150 10.31 -8.73 -18.64
C GLY A 150 11.37 -8.68 -19.73
N THR A 151 10.99 -8.65 -21.01
CA THR A 151 11.96 -8.68 -22.13
C THR A 151 12.39 -7.29 -22.60
N SER A 152 11.71 -6.22 -22.17
CA SER A 152 12.02 -4.86 -22.58
C SER A 152 13.43 -4.44 -22.15
N ARG A 153 14.04 -3.53 -22.90
CA ARG A 153 15.34 -2.95 -22.56
C ARG A 153 15.34 -2.34 -21.16
N PHE A 154 14.28 -1.60 -20.81
CA PHE A 154 14.18 -0.94 -19.50
C PHE A 154 14.02 -1.93 -18.34
N ALA A 155 13.34 -3.06 -18.54
CA ALA A 155 13.31 -4.11 -17.54
C ALA A 155 14.70 -4.72 -17.32
N LYS A 156 15.40 -5.05 -18.41
CA LYS A 156 16.72 -5.71 -18.35
C LYS A 156 17.85 -4.83 -17.85
N GLU A 157 17.93 -3.58 -18.30
CA GLU A 157 19.06 -2.69 -18.01
C GLU A 157 18.82 -1.77 -16.80
N ALA A 158 17.55 -1.57 -16.42
CA ALA A 158 17.16 -0.61 -15.39
C ALA A 158 16.24 -1.16 -14.31
N ASN A 159 15.94 -2.47 -14.32
CA ASN A 159 14.98 -3.09 -13.41
C ASN A 159 13.60 -2.40 -13.43
N ASN A 160 13.26 -1.67 -14.49
CA ASN A 160 12.03 -0.87 -14.55
C ASN A 160 10.91 -1.66 -15.22
N TYR A 161 10.13 -2.36 -14.39
CA TYR A 161 9.04 -3.23 -14.84
C TYR A 161 7.73 -2.49 -15.08
N PHE A 162 7.65 -1.21 -14.73
CA PHE A 162 6.41 -0.44 -14.69
C PHE A 162 6.46 0.83 -15.55
N GLY A 163 7.50 1.02 -16.36
CA GLY A 163 7.63 2.20 -17.23
C GLY A 163 7.75 3.52 -16.46
N GLN A 164 8.30 3.50 -15.24
CA GLN A 164 8.32 4.68 -14.36
C GLN A 164 9.31 5.73 -14.88
N TRP A 165 8.81 6.95 -15.10
CA TRP A 165 9.62 8.10 -15.47
C TRP A 165 10.33 8.72 -14.28
N CYS A 166 11.48 9.33 -14.54
CA CYS A 166 12.17 10.22 -13.62
C CYS A 166 12.61 11.49 -14.36
N TYR A 167 12.80 12.58 -13.63
CA TYR A 167 12.88 13.94 -14.18
C TYR A 167 14.18 14.67 -13.84
N SER A 168 15.19 13.94 -13.37
CA SER A 168 16.53 14.48 -13.09
C SER A 168 17.52 13.89 -14.08
N ALA A 169 18.43 14.70 -14.64
CA ALA A 169 19.39 14.17 -15.60
C ALA A 169 20.23 13.04 -14.99
N GLY A 170 20.33 11.90 -15.67
CA GLY A 170 21.08 10.72 -15.21
C GLY A 170 20.37 9.86 -14.17
N CYS A 171 19.07 10.08 -13.91
CA CYS A 171 18.29 9.24 -13.01
C CYS A 171 17.92 7.88 -13.61
N GLY A 172 18.13 7.69 -14.92
CA GLY A 172 17.70 6.48 -15.60
C GLY A 172 18.27 6.31 -17.00
N LEU A 173 17.49 5.63 -17.84
CA LEU A 173 17.80 5.36 -19.23
C LEU A 173 17.07 6.33 -20.14
N VAL A 174 17.80 6.97 -21.04
CA VAL A 174 17.21 7.84 -22.06
C VAL A 174 16.49 6.97 -23.11
N PRO A 175 15.20 7.24 -23.41
CA PRO A 175 14.51 6.56 -24.50
C PRO A 175 15.20 6.78 -25.85
N LEU A 176 15.32 5.72 -26.65
CA LEU A 176 15.93 5.81 -27.99
C LEU A 176 15.13 6.73 -28.93
N ALA A 177 13.80 6.77 -28.77
CA ALA A 177 12.88 7.58 -29.54
C ALA A 177 12.27 8.71 -28.69
N ARG A 178 13.11 9.46 -27.97
CA ARG A 178 12.66 10.59 -27.16
C ARG A 178 12.23 11.76 -28.05
N ALA A 179 11.02 12.28 -27.83
CA ALA A 179 10.54 13.48 -28.51
C ALA A 179 11.46 14.68 -28.23
N GLU A 180 11.60 15.56 -29.23
CA GLU A 180 12.38 16.78 -29.07
C GLU A 180 11.81 17.63 -27.92
N GLY A 181 12.69 18.10 -27.03
CA GLY A 181 12.31 18.88 -25.84
C GLY A 181 11.88 18.06 -24.61
N ALA A 182 11.72 16.75 -24.72
CA ALA A 182 11.47 15.91 -23.54
C ALA A 182 12.76 15.72 -22.73
N PHE A 183 12.68 15.95 -21.42
CA PHE A 183 13.80 15.84 -20.47
C PHE A 183 13.66 14.67 -19.49
N HIS A 184 12.56 13.92 -19.56
CA HIS A 184 12.36 12.74 -18.73
C HIS A 184 13.23 11.56 -19.20
N GLU A 185 13.62 10.72 -18.25
CA GLU A 185 14.29 9.45 -18.45
C GLU A 185 13.45 8.32 -17.85
N VAL A 186 13.67 7.07 -18.27
CA VAL A 186 13.05 5.91 -17.65
C VAL A 186 13.89 5.52 -16.44
N ALA A 187 13.32 5.62 -15.23
CA ALA A 187 14.01 5.43 -13.97
C ALA A 187 14.81 4.13 -13.94
N LYS A 188 16.02 4.18 -13.38
CA LYS A 188 16.83 3.00 -13.08
C LYS A 188 16.74 2.68 -11.59
N PHE A 189 16.48 1.42 -11.29
CA PHE A 189 16.35 0.92 -9.93
C PHE A 189 17.50 -0.03 -9.59
N ASP A 190 17.95 0.00 -8.33
CA ASP A 190 19.01 -0.87 -7.83
C ASP A 190 18.57 -2.35 -7.83
N SER A 191 17.28 -2.59 -7.57
CA SER A 191 16.66 -3.91 -7.65
C SER A 191 15.27 -3.89 -8.27
N VAL A 192 14.76 -5.07 -8.65
CA VAL A 192 13.36 -5.21 -9.08
C VAL A 192 12.40 -4.89 -7.93
N GLN A 193 12.75 -5.21 -6.68
CA GLN A 193 11.93 -4.84 -5.54
C GLN A 193 11.78 -3.32 -5.41
N ASP A 194 12.84 -2.54 -5.64
CA ASP A 194 12.76 -1.07 -5.58
C ASP A 194 11.82 -0.52 -6.65
N SER A 195 11.82 -1.13 -7.85
CA SER A 195 10.85 -0.81 -8.90
C SER A 195 9.41 -1.12 -8.47
N ILE A 196 9.17 -2.29 -7.85
CA ILE A 196 7.86 -2.67 -7.30
C ILE A 196 7.43 -1.67 -6.23
N GLN A 197 8.29 -1.39 -5.24
CA GLN A 197 8.01 -0.44 -4.16
C GLN A 197 7.68 0.95 -4.73
N SER A 198 8.48 1.45 -5.66
CA SER A 198 8.27 2.74 -6.32
C SER A 198 6.91 2.79 -7.02
N TYR A 199 6.52 1.72 -7.75
CA TYR A 199 5.22 1.65 -8.41
C TYR A 199 4.07 1.71 -7.40
N PHE A 200 4.14 0.93 -6.32
CA PHE A 200 3.14 0.93 -5.27
C PHE A 200 3.00 2.31 -4.64
N MET A 201 4.13 2.99 -4.39
CA MET A 201 4.10 4.33 -3.84
C MET A 201 3.59 5.38 -4.84
N ASN A 202 3.92 5.26 -6.12
CA ASN A 202 3.40 6.15 -7.16
C ASN A 202 1.86 6.10 -7.22
N VAL A 203 1.29 4.90 -7.33
CA VAL A 203 -0.18 4.70 -7.36
C VAL A 203 -0.84 5.19 -6.07
N ASN A 204 -0.18 5.00 -4.93
CA ASN A 204 -0.71 5.39 -3.62
C ASN A 204 -0.55 6.88 -3.27
N ARG A 205 0.33 7.63 -3.93
CA ARG A 205 0.68 9.02 -3.55
C ARG A 205 0.38 10.04 -4.63
N ASN A 206 0.62 9.70 -5.89
CA ASN A 206 0.57 10.66 -6.99
C ASN A 206 -0.88 11.16 -7.20
N PRO A 207 -1.11 12.48 -7.30
CA PRO A 207 -2.44 13.05 -7.57
C PRO A 207 -3.10 12.50 -8.84
N ALA A 208 -2.32 12.07 -9.83
CA ALA A 208 -2.83 11.49 -11.08
C ALA A 208 -3.71 10.25 -10.85
N TYR A 209 -3.50 9.50 -9.76
CA TYR A 209 -4.22 8.27 -9.45
C TYR A 209 -5.22 8.44 -8.29
N ARG A 210 -5.68 9.66 -8.02
CA ARG A 210 -6.72 9.91 -7.00
C ARG A 210 -7.98 9.09 -7.27
N GLU A 211 -8.41 9.00 -8.52
CA GLU A 211 -9.60 8.23 -8.92
C GLU A 211 -9.45 6.73 -8.61
N LEU A 212 -8.29 6.14 -8.91
CA LEU A 212 -8.00 4.75 -8.52
C LEU A 212 -8.14 4.56 -7.00
N ARG A 213 -7.63 5.50 -6.21
CA ARG A 213 -7.71 5.44 -4.74
C ARG A 213 -9.14 5.61 -4.23
N GLU A 214 -9.95 6.43 -4.88
CA GLU A 214 -11.38 6.60 -4.57
C GLU A 214 -12.15 5.30 -4.85
N ILE A 215 -11.99 4.72 -6.03
CA ILE A 215 -12.59 3.43 -6.38
C ILE A 215 -12.20 2.37 -5.35
N ARG A 216 -10.91 2.26 -5.04
CA ARG A 216 -10.40 1.34 -4.01
C ARG A 216 -11.03 1.58 -2.64
N PHE A 217 -11.20 2.83 -2.24
CA PHE A 217 -11.83 3.18 -0.97
C PHE A 217 -13.29 2.72 -0.94
N GLN A 218 -14.05 2.99 -1.99
CA GLN A 218 -15.45 2.56 -2.12
C GLN A 218 -15.61 1.03 -2.06
N LEU A 219 -14.78 0.29 -2.80
CA LEU A 219 -14.77 -1.18 -2.74
C LEU A 219 -14.58 -1.69 -1.32
N ARG A 220 -13.69 -1.04 -0.56
CA ARG A 220 -13.43 -1.39 0.83
C ARG A 220 -14.59 -1.10 1.76
N GLN A 221 -15.29 0.03 1.55
CA GLN A 221 -16.51 0.37 2.29
C GLN A 221 -17.62 -0.65 2.04
N GLN A 222 -17.68 -1.19 0.82
CA GLN A 222 -18.58 -2.27 0.41
C GLN A 222 -18.11 -3.67 0.89
N LYS A 223 -16.95 -3.75 1.56
CA LYS A 223 -16.32 -5.00 2.04
C LYS A 223 -15.98 -5.98 0.90
N ILE A 224 -15.78 -5.48 -0.32
CA ILE A 224 -15.29 -6.27 -1.44
C ILE A 224 -13.83 -6.64 -1.15
N ASN A 225 -13.46 -7.88 -1.47
CA ASN A 225 -12.09 -8.36 -1.29
C ASN A 225 -11.12 -7.49 -2.11
N PRO A 226 -10.17 -6.78 -1.49
CA PRO A 226 -9.29 -5.85 -2.21
C PRO A 226 -8.30 -6.54 -3.16
N ASN A 227 -8.18 -7.86 -3.12
CA ASN A 227 -7.35 -8.64 -4.05
C ASN A 227 -8.18 -9.44 -5.08
N SER A 228 -9.49 -9.24 -5.16
CA SER A 228 -10.31 -9.94 -6.18
C SER A 228 -10.10 -9.39 -7.59
N ASP A 229 -10.43 -10.21 -8.59
CA ASP A 229 -10.51 -9.81 -9.99
C ASP A 229 -11.47 -8.62 -10.20
N GLU A 230 -12.57 -8.58 -9.45
CA GLU A 230 -13.51 -7.45 -9.45
C GLU A 230 -12.82 -6.16 -9.01
N SER A 231 -12.06 -6.20 -7.91
CA SER A 231 -11.31 -5.04 -7.43
C SER A 231 -10.23 -4.62 -8.43
N ALA A 232 -9.53 -5.58 -9.04
CA ALA A 232 -8.53 -5.33 -10.08
C ALA A 232 -9.12 -4.61 -11.29
N LYS A 233 -10.24 -5.12 -11.82
CA LYS A 233 -10.96 -4.53 -12.96
C LYS A 233 -11.54 -3.16 -12.61
N ALA A 234 -12.13 -2.99 -11.43
CA ALA A 234 -12.70 -1.72 -11.01
C ALA A 234 -11.61 -0.65 -10.86
N MET A 235 -10.52 -0.98 -10.15
CA MET A 235 -9.41 -0.04 -9.91
C MET A 235 -8.66 0.33 -11.19
N SER A 236 -8.62 -0.54 -12.21
CA SER A 236 -7.98 -0.22 -13.49
C SER A 236 -8.61 0.98 -14.18
N ASN A 237 -9.89 1.27 -13.94
CA ASN A 237 -10.57 2.45 -14.49
C ASN A 237 -9.95 3.77 -14.01
N GLY A 238 -9.28 3.78 -12.85
CA GLY A 238 -8.58 4.96 -12.34
C GLY A 238 -7.15 5.15 -12.89
N LEU A 239 -6.74 4.37 -13.89
CA LEU A 239 -5.40 4.42 -14.50
C LEU A 239 -5.33 5.21 -15.82
N LEU A 240 -6.34 6.03 -16.14
CA LEU A 240 -6.38 6.80 -17.39
C LEU A 240 -5.11 7.66 -17.60
N LYS A 241 -4.54 8.20 -16.53
CA LYS A 241 -3.33 9.04 -16.57
C LYS A 241 -2.02 8.25 -16.52
N TYR A 242 -2.07 6.91 -16.46
CA TYR A 242 -0.88 6.08 -16.46
C TYR A 242 -0.22 6.04 -17.84
N SER A 243 -1.03 6.08 -18.89
CA SER A 243 -0.60 6.01 -20.28
C SER A 243 -1.24 7.13 -21.09
N GLU A 244 -0.52 7.68 -22.05
CA GLU A 244 -1.06 8.64 -23.03
C GLU A 244 -2.23 8.05 -23.85
N ARG A 245 -2.32 6.72 -23.90
CA ARG A 245 -3.42 5.99 -24.57
C ARG A 245 -4.75 6.05 -23.80
N GLY A 246 -4.77 6.54 -22.56
CA GLY A 246 -5.97 6.75 -21.77
C GLY A 246 -6.84 5.50 -21.62
N GLU A 247 -8.10 5.56 -22.04
CA GLU A 247 -9.04 4.44 -21.94
C GLU A 247 -8.61 3.19 -22.71
N ALA A 248 -7.92 3.35 -23.84
CA ALA A 248 -7.47 2.19 -24.62
C ALA A 248 -6.49 1.34 -23.80
N TYR A 249 -5.61 1.99 -23.03
CA TYR A 249 -4.73 1.31 -22.09
C TYR A 249 -5.52 0.56 -21.00
N VAL A 250 -6.55 1.18 -20.42
CA VAL A 250 -7.40 0.51 -19.42
C VAL A 250 -8.08 -0.74 -19.98
N ARG A 251 -8.60 -0.67 -21.21
CA ARG A 251 -9.20 -1.83 -21.88
C ARG A 251 -8.20 -2.96 -22.12
N ASP A 252 -6.98 -2.63 -22.53
CA ASP A 252 -5.92 -3.62 -22.70
C ASP A 252 -5.58 -4.32 -21.38
N LEU A 253 -5.45 -3.56 -20.27
CA LEU A 253 -5.21 -4.16 -18.96
C LEU A 253 -6.35 -5.12 -18.56
N GLN A 254 -7.60 -4.74 -18.78
CA GLN A 254 -8.75 -5.60 -18.45
C GLN A 254 -8.78 -6.87 -19.31
N ALA A 255 -8.47 -6.76 -20.60
CA ALA A 255 -8.36 -7.91 -21.48
C ALA A 255 -7.20 -8.83 -21.07
N MET A 256 -6.04 -8.27 -20.71
CA MET A 256 -4.91 -9.03 -20.21
C MET A 256 -5.21 -9.71 -18.87
N MET A 257 -5.87 -9.04 -17.92
CA MET A 257 -6.27 -9.67 -16.66
C MET A 257 -7.18 -10.87 -16.89
N LEU A 258 -8.15 -10.76 -17.81
CA LEU A 258 -9.05 -11.84 -18.17
C LEU A 258 -8.31 -13.01 -18.85
N ALA A 259 -7.41 -12.71 -19.78
CA ALA A 259 -6.65 -13.72 -20.53
C ALA A 259 -5.62 -14.48 -19.68
N ASN A 260 -5.27 -13.97 -18.49
CA ASN A 260 -4.26 -14.55 -17.59
C ASN A 260 -4.90 -14.91 -16.23
N GLN A 261 -6.21 -15.18 -16.18
CA GLN A 261 -6.93 -15.43 -14.93
C GLN A 261 -6.38 -16.62 -14.11
N GLU A 262 -5.82 -17.61 -14.80
CA GLU A 262 -5.20 -18.79 -14.19
C GLU A 262 -4.04 -18.45 -13.23
N TYR A 263 -3.40 -17.29 -13.38
CA TYR A 263 -2.24 -16.90 -12.57
C TYR A 263 -2.62 -16.15 -11.29
N TRP A 264 -3.88 -15.73 -11.12
CA TRP A 264 -4.31 -14.88 -9.99
C TRP A 264 -4.85 -15.69 -8.82
N ASN A 265 -5.52 -16.80 -9.13
CA ASN A 265 -6.10 -17.67 -8.13
C ASN A 265 -4.98 -18.57 -7.58
N ASP A 266 -4.71 -18.45 -6.29
CA ASP A 266 -3.97 -19.51 -5.59
C ASP A 266 -4.86 -20.76 -5.63
N ASN A 267 -4.51 -21.75 -6.46
CA ASN A 267 -5.13 -23.08 -6.41
C ASN A 267 -4.90 -23.73 -5.05
#